data_AF-H1KNB6-F1
#
_entry.id   AF-H1KNB6-F1
#
_cell.length_a   1.000
_cell.length_b   1.000
_cell.length_c   1.000
_cell.angle_alpha   90.00
_cell.angle_beta   90.00
_cell.angle_gamma   90.00
#
_symmetry.space_group_name_H-M   'P 1'
#
loop_
_entity.id
_entity.type
_entity.pdbx_description
1 polymer ?
#
loop_
_entity_poly.entity_id
_entity_poly.type
_entity_poly.pdbx_seq_one_letter_code
_entity_poly.pdbx_strand_id
1 'polypeptide(L)'
;MALEGTDRRFGVVIFDDTQDDPGNAIATVTEDGVRTTYDRISGPHELATDVLWWSNLPYEVLFRKTEMWKASHLRHDKYLPVGPGEALREWGCDLKYEPPERAGAILTMLFFRVMNIAFGLLRENRPRMSVDEAFKGKTLRDDMRGLLPEFEYPRQEAAQALKRGVAYEEFTNTMVRAPRDTKRVTLRIPRLTHAWRILEQPAPQGPFEFVDKSRLRRIVSPSDWVVESEKPVFSDIAVKKMDDRHAPIFGFGNATNQNERRSRNWIPQNEFTQLSKFADLVVRGAYVGETYGDSIIDRCSDGVIEFMGGRFSDFSWSAGIVAEALWRAAALPEEKGRNSQGRAGEERPHTSWQGVWVRGFDKGTMFVHATRLMELGYPPVSYGIGWVRCAVFEEQKEAFIRDAVSLGLVPQFADVPEGFHVSEAEIAQSWGGDKKMALYVAGLLRRDTNFLWDMDRLITMDRADRTAILMRYRERFAPA
;
A
#
# COMPACT_ATOMS: atom_id res chain seq x y z
N MET A 1 -7.34 0.24 -24.22
CA MET A 1 -6.69 -0.45 -25.35
C MET A 1 -5.51 -1.25 -24.81
N ALA A 2 -5.32 -2.49 -25.27
CA ALA A 2 -4.04 -3.17 -25.06
C ALA A 2 -2.93 -2.32 -25.68
N LEU A 3 -1.81 -2.12 -24.97
CA LEU A 3 -0.68 -1.39 -25.52
C LEU A 3 -0.15 -2.15 -26.75
N GLU A 4 -0.05 -1.49 -27.90
CA GLU A 4 0.56 -2.10 -29.09
C GLU A 4 1.96 -2.66 -28.74
N GLY A 5 2.18 -3.94 -29.06
CA GLY A 5 3.44 -4.65 -28.79
C GLY A 5 3.53 -5.39 -27.45
N THR A 6 2.41 -5.74 -26.80
CA THR A 6 2.44 -6.71 -25.68
C THR A 6 2.50 -8.15 -26.21
N ASP A 7 3.66 -8.79 -26.10
CA ASP A 7 3.83 -10.22 -26.45
C ASP A 7 3.16 -11.18 -25.44
N ARG A 8 2.54 -10.65 -24.38
CA ARG A 8 1.86 -11.44 -23.34
C ARG A 8 0.48 -10.92 -22.99
N ARG A 9 -0.39 -11.86 -22.61
CA ARG A 9 -1.72 -11.63 -22.05
C ARG A 9 -1.68 -11.63 -20.52
N PHE A 10 -2.74 -11.14 -19.88
CA PHE A 10 -2.90 -11.15 -18.43
C PHE A 10 -4.13 -11.95 -18.02
N GLY A 11 -3.98 -12.80 -17.01
CA GLY A 11 -5.04 -13.69 -16.55
C GLY A 11 -5.00 -13.95 -15.05
N VAL A 12 -6.06 -14.57 -14.54
CA VAL A 12 -6.19 -14.99 -13.15
C VAL A 12 -6.52 -16.47 -13.10
N VAL A 13 -5.92 -17.17 -12.14
CA VAL A 13 -6.21 -18.57 -11.85
C VAL A 13 -6.66 -18.70 -10.40
N ILE A 14 -7.85 -19.27 -10.20
CA ILE A 14 -8.43 -19.49 -8.88
C ILE A 14 -8.40 -21.00 -8.62
N PHE A 15 -7.51 -21.42 -7.74
CA PHE A 15 -7.41 -22.80 -7.29
C PHE A 15 -8.47 -23.09 -6.23
N ASP A 16 -9.07 -24.28 -6.33
CA ASP A 16 -10.08 -24.73 -5.37
C ASP A 16 -9.46 -25.05 -4.00
N ASP A 17 -8.26 -25.65 -4.00
CA ASP A 17 -7.45 -25.88 -2.80
C ASP A 17 -6.22 -24.97 -2.83
N THR A 18 -6.01 -24.25 -1.73
CA THR A 18 -4.89 -23.33 -1.54
C THR A 18 -3.94 -23.75 -0.43
N GLN A 19 -4.07 -24.96 0.14
CA GLN A 19 -3.30 -25.35 1.32
C GLN A 19 -2.10 -26.23 1.01
N ASP A 20 -2.28 -27.34 0.29
CA ASP A 20 -1.25 -28.38 0.17
C ASP A 20 -0.97 -28.82 -1.27
N ASP A 21 -2.00 -29.17 -2.05
CA ASP A 21 -1.84 -29.58 -3.45
C ASP A 21 -2.86 -28.86 -4.36
N PRO A 22 -2.49 -27.69 -4.90
CA PRO A 22 -3.38 -26.93 -5.77
C PRO A 22 -3.54 -27.63 -7.12
N GLY A 23 -4.52 -28.53 -7.18
CA GLY A 23 -4.96 -29.24 -8.37
C GLY A 23 -5.96 -28.40 -9.18
N ASN A 24 -7.23 -28.81 -9.14
CA ASN A 24 -8.24 -28.21 -10.00
C ASN A 24 -8.41 -26.70 -9.75
N ALA A 25 -8.56 -25.95 -10.85
CA ALA A 25 -8.71 -24.50 -10.81
C ALA A 25 -9.55 -23.98 -11.97
N ILE A 26 -10.01 -22.74 -11.87
CA ILE A 26 -10.55 -21.98 -13.00
C ILE A 26 -9.50 -20.95 -13.44
N ALA A 27 -9.10 -21.04 -14.70
CA ALA A 27 -8.21 -20.09 -15.35
C ALA A 27 -9.06 -19.14 -16.20
N THR A 28 -8.89 -17.83 -16.02
CA THR A 28 -9.64 -16.79 -16.75
C THR A 28 -8.68 -15.79 -17.38
N VAL A 29 -8.81 -15.53 -18.67
CA VAL A 29 -7.93 -14.63 -19.44
C VAL A 29 -8.75 -13.60 -20.22
N THR A 30 -8.15 -12.46 -20.53
CA THR A 30 -8.71 -11.45 -21.44
C THR A 30 -7.66 -11.00 -22.46
N GLU A 31 -8.10 -10.73 -23.68
CA GLU A 31 -7.25 -10.25 -24.77
C GLU A 31 -7.38 -8.74 -24.98
N ASP A 32 -8.58 -8.20 -24.79
CA ASP A 32 -8.94 -6.80 -25.08
C ASP A 32 -9.30 -6.00 -23.83
N GLY A 33 -9.35 -6.63 -22.65
CA GLY A 33 -9.82 -6.02 -21.41
C GLY A 33 -11.33 -5.74 -21.39
N VAL A 34 -12.08 -6.35 -22.31
CA VAL A 34 -13.54 -6.19 -22.46
C VAL A 34 -14.25 -7.52 -22.28
N ARG A 35 -13.71 -8.61 -22.83
CA ARG A 35 -14.28 -9.96 -22.70
C ARG A 35 -13.26 -10.90 -22.07
N THR A 36 -13.77 -11.78 -21.22
CA THR A 36 -13.00 -12.84 -20.58
C THR A 36 -13.44 -14.20 -21.07
N THR A 37 -12.50 -15.09 -21.30
CA THR A 37 -12.75 -16.53 -21.47
C THR A 37 -12.28 -17.25 -20.23
N TYR A 38 -12.89 -18.39 -19.92
CA TYR A 38 -12.50 -19.22 -18.79
C TYR A 38 -12.43 -20.68 -19.20
N ASP A 39 -11.48 -21.39 -18.59
CA ASP A 39 -11.29 -22.82 -18.75
C ASP A 39 -11.11 -23.46 -17.37
N ARG A 40 -11.64 -24.68 -17.21
CA ARG A 40 -11.39 -25.50 -16.04
C ARG A 40 -10.12 -26.30 -16.29
N ILE A 41 -9.15 -26.19 -15.39
CA ILE A 41 -7.86 -26.88 -15.49
C ILE A 41 -7.69 -27.87 -14.35
N SER A 42 -6.93 -28.95 -14.60
CA SER A 42 -6.61 -29.94 -13.57
C SER A 42 -5.41 -29.56 -12.70
N GLY A 43 -4.62 -28.59 -13.16
CA GLY A 43 -3.48 -28.08 -12.41
C GLY A 43 -2.63 -27.06 -13.17
N PRO A 44 -1.55 -26.56 -12.53
CA PRO A 44 -0.77 -25.43 -13.04
C PRO A 44 -0.03 -25.69 -14.36
N HIS A 45 0.20 -26.96 -14.70
CA HIS A 45 0.91 -27.37 -15.90
C HIS A 45 0.10 -27.15 -17.19
N GLU A 46 -1.21 -26.93 -17.07
CA GLU A 46 -2.10 -26.59 -18.19
C GLU A 46 -2.15 -25.06 -18.45
N LEU A 47 -1.52 -24.25 -17.59
CA LEU A 47 -1.51 -22.80 -17.76
C LEU A 47 -0.68 -22.38 -18.98
N ALA A 48 -1.27 -21.55 -19.82
CA ALA A 48 -0.61 -21.02 -21.00
C ALA A 48 0.58 -20.13 -20.61
N THR A 49 1.73 -20.35 -21.25
CA THR A 49 3.00 -19.68 -20.90
C THR A 49 3.12 -18.28 -21.47
N ASP A 50 2.28 -17.89 -22.43
CA ASP A 50 2.14 -16.53 -22.99
C ASP A 50 1.24 -15.63 -22.13
N VAL A 51 0.68 -16.15 -21.03
CA VAL A 51 -0.14 -15.41 -20.08
C VAL A 51 0.62 -15.23 -18.78
N LEU A 52 0.64 -14.02 -18.25
CA LEU A 52 1.03 -13.78 -16.86
C LEU A 52 -0.20 -13.98 -15.97
N TRP A 53 -0.12 -14.96 -15.06
CA TRP A 53 -1.21 -15.39 -14.19
C TRP A 53 -1.07 -14.84 -12.78
N TRP A 54 -2.12 -14.24 -12.24
CA TRP A 54 -2.25 -13.97 -10.81
C TRP A 54 -3.16 -14.99 -10.14
N SER A 55 -2.76 -15.49 -8.96
CA SER A 55 -3.47 -16.58 -8.28
C SER A 55 -3.90 -16.25 -6.87
N ASN A 56 -4.83 -17.07 -6.33
CA ASN A 56 -5.19 -17.07 -4.91
C ASN A 56 -4.23 -17.91 -4.03
N LEU A 57 -3.11 -18.39 -4.57
CA LEU A 57 -2.17 -19.21 -3.81
C LEU A 57 -1.32 -18.37 -2.85
N PRO A 58 -1.25 -18.73 -1.56
CA PRO A 58 -0.36 -18.09 -0.61
C PRO A 58 1.10 -18.18 -1.02
N TYR A 59 1.88 -17.14 -0.73
CA TYR A 59 3.34 -17.13 -0.92
C TYR A 59 4.03 -18.42 -0.41
N GLU A 60 3.66 -18.90 0.78
CA GLU A 60 4.25 -20.10 1.39
C GLU A 60 3.98 -21.37 0.56
N VAL A 61 2.79 -21.47 -0.02
CA VAL A 61 2.39 -22.63 -0.82
C VAL A 61 3.16 -22.63 -2.14
N LEU A 62 3.22 -21.47 -2.81
CA LEU A 62 3.88 -21.32 -4.10
C LEU A 62 5.41 -21.48 -4.01
N PHE A 63 6.05 -20.95 -2.97
CA PHE A 63 7.52 -20.92 -2.86
C PHE A 63 8.14 -21.94 -1.90
N ARG A 64 7.40 -22.50 -0.94
CA ARG A 64 7.98 -23.40 0.07
C ARG A 64 7.39 -24.81 0.09
N LYS A 65 6.10 -24.96 -0.18
CA LYS A 65 5.44 -26.27 -0.17
C LYS A 65 5.46 -26.97 -1.53
N THR A 66 5.37 -26.21 -2.61
CA THR A 66 5.28 -26.74 -3.97
C THR A 66 6.47 -26.28 -4.83
N GLU A 67 6.62 -26.87 -6.01
CA GLU A 67 7.60 -26.42 -7.01
C GLU A 67 7.03 -25.40 -8.01
N MET A 68 5.84 -24.85 -7.73
CA MET A 68 5.12 -23.96 -8.66
C MET A 68 5.83 -22.63 -8.90
N TRP A 69 6.75 -22.23 -8.01
CA TRP A 69 7.63 -21.09 -8.23
C TRP A 69 8.50 -21.21 -9.50
N LYS A 70 8.70 -22.42 -10.04
CA LYS A 70 9.39 -22.63 -11.32
C LYS A 70 8.59 -22.09 -12.51
N ALA A 71 7.27 -21.98 -12.39
CA ALA A 71 6.44 -21.32 -13.39
C ALA A 71 6.63 -19.79 -13.29
N SER A 72 7.60 -19.25 -14.02
CA SER A 72 7.96 -17.83 -14.03
C SER A 72 6.84 -16.88 -14.47
N HIS A 73 5.73 -17.41 -14.97
CA HIS A 73 4.56 -16.69 -15.44
C HIS A 73 3.38 -16.81 -14.44
N LEU A 74 3.56 -17.48 -13.30
CA LEU A 74 2.57 -17.57 -12.23
C LEU A 74 2.95 -16.66 -11.06
N ARG A 75 1.98 -15.94 -10.51
CA ARG A 75 2.13 -15.00 -9.40
C ARG A 75 1.24 -15.41 -8.24
N HIS A 76 1.75 -15.23 -7.02
CA HIS A 76 1.05 -15.58 -5.78
C HIS A 76 0.04 -14.49 -5.36
N ASP A 77 -0.76 -14.78 -4.34
CA ASP A 77 -1.82 -13.93 -3.78
C ASP A 77 -1.39 -12.49 -3.50
N LYS A 78 -0.19 -12.31 -2.94
CA LYS A 78 0.42 -11.02 -2.56
C LYS A 78 1.31 -10.40 -3.64
N TYR A 79 1.16 -10.80 -4.91
CA TYR A 79 1.87 -10.13 -6.00
C TYR A 79 1.45 -8.67 -6.11
N LEU A 80 0.14 -8.41 -6.12
CA LEU A 80 -0.40 -7.07 -5.96
C LEU A 80 -0.41 -6.67 -4.48
N PRO A 81 -0.48 -5.35 -4.19
CA PRO A 81 -0.68 -4.83 -2.83
C PRO A 81 -1.87 -5.42 -2.07
N VAL A 82 -2.90 -5.90 -2.80
CA VAL A 82 -4.10 -6.58 -2.29
C VAL A 82 -4.17 -8.00 -2.85
N GLY A 83 -4.72 -8.95 -2.07
CA GLY A 83 -4.98 -10.31 -2.56
C GLY A 83 -6.28 -10.42 -3.35
N PRO A 84 -6.51 -11.52 -4.10
CA PRO A 84 -7.73 -11.68 -4.92
C PRO A 84 -9.03 -11.55 -4.13
N GLY A 85 -9.11 -12.14 -2.93
CA GLY A 85 -10.29 -12.03 -2.07
C GLY A 85 -10.54 -10.61 -1.56
N GLU A 86 -9.47 -9.86 -1.24
CA GLU A 86 -9.60 -8.45 -0.83
C GLU A 86 -10.00 -7.56 -2.00
N ALA A 87 -9.44 -7.80 -3.20
CA ALA A 87 -9.84 -7.11 -4.42
C ALA A 87 -11.34 -7.31 -4.68
N LEU A 88 -11.86 -8.53 -4.63
CA LEU A 88 -13.31 -8.76 -4.79
C LEU A 88 -14.15 -8.01 -3.77
N ARG A 89 -13.73 -7.98 -2.49
CA ARG A 89 -14.45 -7.24 -1.43
C ARG A 89 -14.47 -5.74 -1.67
N GLU A 90 -13.42 -5.18 -2.27
CA GLU A 90 -13.38 -3.77 -2.68
C GLU A 90 -14.32 -3.45 -3.85
N TRP A 91 -14.88 -4.48 -4.51
CA TRP A 91 -15.90 -4.38 -5.55
C TRP A 91 -17.27 -4.95 -5.14
N GLY A 92 -17.45 -5.25 -3.85
CA GLY A 92 -18.73 -5.73 -3.31
C GLY A 92 -19.00 -7.22 -3.51
N CYS A 93 -17.98 -7.96 -3.92
CA CYS A 93 -18.01 -9.40 -4.12
C CYS A 93 -17.23 -10.13 -3.01
N ASP A 94 -17.52 -11.40 -2.80
CA ASP A 94 -16.74 -12.24 -1.88
C ASP A 94 -16.41 -13.55 -2.59
N LEU A 95 -15.14 -13.93 -2.59
CA LEU A 95 -14.64 -15.16 -3.21
C LEU A 95 -15.36 -16.41 -2.68
N LYS A 96 -15.86 -16.36 -1.45
CA LYS A 96 -16.60 -17.47 -0.83
C LYS A 96 -18.02 -17.66 -1.41
N TYR A 97 -18.64 -16.59 -1.89
CA TYR A 97 -20.06 -16.58 -2.27
C TYR A 97 -20.28 -16.38 -3.78
N GLU A 98 -19.27 -15.90 -4.51
CA GLU A 98 -19.36 -15.72 -5.96
C GLU A 98 -19.05 -17.03 -6.73
N PRO A 99 -19.74 -17.30 -7.85
CA PRO A 99 -19.31 -18.33 -8.79
C PRO A 99 -17.87 -18.06 -9.24
N PRO A 100 -16.98 -19.07 -9.28
CA PRO A 100 -15.57 -18.83 -9.55
C PRO A 100 -15.31 -18.26 -10.95
N GLU A 101 -16.18 -18.50 -11.93
CA GLU A 101 -16.11 -17.92 -13.27
C GLU A 101 -16.34 -16.41 -13.23
N ARG A 102 -17.31 -15.96 -12.42
CA ARG A 102 -17.60 -14.53 -12.23
C ARG A 102 -16.50 -13.84 -11.44
N ALA A 103 -16.02 -14.48 -10.37
CA ALA A 103 -14.88 -14.01 -9.59
C ALA A 103 -13.63 -13.86 -10.48
N GLY A 104 -13.35 -14.89 -11.29
CA GLY A 104 -12.25 -14.91 -12.26
C GLY A 104 -12.37 -13.78 -13.28
N ALA A 105 -13.56 -13.55 -13.85
CA ALA A 105 -13.79 -12.49 -14.82
C ALA A 105 -13.50 -11.09 -14.26
N ILE A 106 -14.02 -10.79 -13.06
CA ILE A 106 -13.78 -9.51 -12.37
C ILE A 106 -12.29 -9.33 -12.10
N LEU A 107 -11.65 -10.33 -11.50
CA LEU A 107 -10.24 -10.26 -11.12
C LEU A 107 -9.33 -10.14 -12.34
N THR A 108 -9.61 -10.86 -13.43
CA THR A 108 -8.85 -10.77 -14.68
C THR A 108 -8.94 -9.38 -15.29
N MET A 109 -10.12 -8.75 -15.31
CA MET A 109 -10.25 -7.38 -15.81
C MET A 109 -9.49 -6.37 -14.97
N LEU A 110 -9.54 -6.48 -13.64
CA LEU A 110 -8.79 -5.62 -12.72
C LEU A 110 -7.29 -5.81 -12.87
N PHE A 111 -6.84 -7.06 -12.92
CA PHE A 111 -5.43 -7.40 -13.09
C PHE A 111 -4.90 -6.90 -14.41
N PHE A 112 -5.62 -7.13 -15.51
CA PHE A 112 -5.28 -6.61 -16.83
C PHE A 112 -5.06 -5.10 -16.83
N ARG A 113 -5.94 -4.32 -16.18
CA ARG A 113 -5.80 -2.86 -16.08
C ARG A 113 -4.58 -2.45 -15.25
N VAL A 114 -4.39 -3.06 -14.08
CA VAL A 114 -3.22 -2.80 -13.22
C VAL A 114 -1.93 -3.05 -14.01
N MET A 115 -1.83 -4.18 -14.70
CA MET A 115 -0.64 -4.55 -15.44
C MET A 115 -0.40 -3.65 -16.65
N ASN A 116 -1.43 -3.23 -17.38
CA ASN A 116 -1.27 -2.29 -18.48
C ASN A 116 -0.84 -0.90 -18.00
N ILE A 117 -1.39 -0.40 -16.89
CA ILE A 117 -0.96 0.89 -16.30
C ILE A 117 0.51 0.79 -15.87
N ALA A 118 0.87 -0.27 -15.13
CA ALA A 118 2.25 -0.50 -14.69
C ALA A 118 3.22 -0.63 -15.87
N PHE A 119 2.85 -1.38 -16.89
CA PHE A 119 3.67 -1.60 -18.08
C PHE A 119 3.86 -0.32 -18.89
N GLY A 120 2.80 0.50 -19.04
CA GLY A 120 2.88 1.81 -19.67
C GLY A 120 3.94 2.70 -19.02
N LEU A 121 3.89 2.82 -17.69
CA LEU A 121 4.88 3.61 -16.93
C LEU A 121 6.32 3.08 -17.10
N LEU A 122 6.49 1.75 -17.06
CA LEU A 122 7.80 1.12 -17.25
C LEU A 122 8.33 1.33 -18.67
N ARG A 123 7.48 1.27 -19.69
CA ARG A 123 7.85 1.49 -21.10
C ARG A 123 8.14 2.95 -21.40
N GLU A 124 7.45 3.92 -20.80
CA GLU A 124 7.80 5.33 -20.95
C GLU A 124 9.26 5.60 -20.55
N ASN A 125 9.72 4.92 -19.48
CA ASN A 125 11.10 5.00 -19.02
C ASN A 125 12.07 4.12 -19.82
N ARG A 126 11.59 3.00 -20.37
CA ARG A 126 12.37 2.06 -21.20
C ARG A 126 11.55 1.55 -22.40
N PRO A 127 11.50 2.29 -23.53
CA PRO A 127 10.53 2.05 -24.62
C PRO A 127 10.53 0.65 -25.25
N ARG A 128 11.66 -0.04 -25.20
CA ARG A 128 11.87 -1.38 -25.77
C ARG A 128 11.69 -2.52 -24.77
N MET A 129 11.29 -2.22 -23.53
CA MET A 129 11.09 -3.23 -22.49
C MET A 129 9.92 -4.16 -22.85
N SER A 130 10.18 -5.46 -22.84
CA SER A 130 9.15 -6.50 -22.96
C SER A 130 8.40 -6.74 -21.65
N VAL A 131 7.23 -7.39 -21.70
CA VAL A 131 6.46 -7.75 -20.50
C VAL A 131 7.26 -8.66 -19.56
N ASP A 132 8.06 -9.59 -20.11
CA ASP A 132 8.90 -10.50 -19.33
C ASP A 132 10.05 -9.79 -18.61
N GLU A 133 10.64 -8.77 -19.24
CA GLU A 133 11.65 -7.95 -18.60
C GLU A 133 11.05 -7.02 -17.53
N ALA A 134 9.82 -6.55 -17.76
CA ALA A 134 9.10 -5.66 -16.86
C ALA A 134 8.69 -6.36 -15.56
N PHE A 135 8.14 -7.59 -15.65
CA PHE A 135 7.47 -8.25 -14.53
C PHE A 135 8.18 -9.53 -14.06
N LYS A 136 9.46 -9.42 -13.72
CA LYS A 136 10.31 -10.52 -13.24
C LYS A 136 10.33 -10.68 -11.71
N GLY A 137 9.83 -9.67 -11.00
CA GLY A 137 9.82 -9.57 -9.56
C GLY A 137 8.83 -10.53 -8.90
N LYS A 138 9.00 -10.72 -7.58
CA LYS A 138 8.08 -11.55 -6.80
C LYS A 138 6.77 -10.82 -6.50
N THR A 139 6.81 -9.49 -6.46
CA THR A 139 5.67 -8.61 -6.21
C THR A 139 5.71 -7.43 -7.18
N LEU A 140 4.57 -6.79 -7.44
CA LEU A 140 4.49 -5.62 -8.32
C LEU A 140 5.39 -4.49 -7.81
N ARG A 141 5.55 -4.31 -6.49
CA ARG A 141 6.49 -3.32 -5.95
C ARG A 141 7.96 -3.61 -6.31
N ASP A 142 8.34 -4.88 -6.48
CA ASP A 142 9.69 -5.23 -6.95
C ASP A 142 9.87 -4.84 -8.42
N ASP A 143 8.81 -4.94 -9.22
CA ASP A 143 8.80 -4.55 -10.64
C ASP A 143 8.82 -3.02 -10.80
N MET A 144 8.03 -2.31 -9.99
CA MET A 144 7.91 -0.85 -10.04
C MET A 144 9.12 -0.10 -9.45
N ARG A 145 10.02 -0.79 -8.76
CA ARG A 145 11.27 -0.21 -8.21
C ARG A 145 12.06 0.59 -9.25
N GLY A 146 12.08 0.13 -10.50
CA GLY A 146 12.86 0.76 -11.57
C GLY A 146 12.41 2.18 -11.93
N LEU A 147 11.24 2.61 -11.43
CA LEU A 147 10.68 3.94 -11.62
C LEU A 147 11.07 4.93 -10.52
N LEU A 148 11.66 4.44 -9.43
CA LEU A 148 12.10 5.28 -8.31
C LEU A 148 13.57 5.69 -8.50
N PRO A 149 13.97 6.85 -7.93
CA PRO A 149 15.37 7.24 -7.88
C PRO A 149 16.20 6.23 -7.08
N GLU A 150 17.53 6.30 -7.25
CA GLU A 150 18.44 5.51 -6.43
C GLU A 150 18.35 5.95 -4.95
N PHE A 151 18.31 4.96 -4.06
CA PHE A 151 18.26 5.19 -2.62
C PHE A 151 19.57 4.82 -1.95
N GLU A 152 19.83 5.49 -0.83
CA GLU A 152 21.02 5.26 -0.03
C GLU A 152 20.75 4.18 1.02
N TYR A 153 21.45 3.06 0.88
CA TYR A 153 21.35 1.95 1.82
C TYR A 153 22.49 2.01 2.85
N PRO A 154 22.18 1.91 4.15
CA PRO A 154 23.21 1.89 5.18
C PRO A 154 24.11 0.65 5.03
N ARG A 155 25.35 0.79 5.48
CA ARG A 155 26.38 -0.27 5.44
C ARG A 155 26.84 -0.62 6.85
N GLN A 156 27.47 -1.78 7.00
CA GLN A 156 28.11 -2.21 8.25
C GLN A 156 27.15 -2.13 9.45
N GLU A 157 27.57 -1.54 10.57
CA GLU A 157 26.77 -1.43 11.80
C GLU A 157 25.44 -0.69 11.57
N ALA A 158 25.41 0.33 10.70
CA ALA A 158 24.18 1.04 10.37
C ALA A 158 23.14 0.15 9.69
N ALA A 159 23.56 -0.92 9.00
CA ALA A 159 22.63 -1.88 8.42
C ALA A 159 21.80 -2.62 9.48
N GLN A 160 22.32 -2.79 10.71
CA GLN A 160 21.56 -3.37 11.82
C GLN A 160 20.41 -2.49 12.27
N ALA A 161 20.63 -1.18 12.31
CA ALA A 161 19.62 -0.22 12.71
C ALA A 161 18.39 -0.25 11.79
N LEU A 162 18.57 -0.53 10.50
CA LEU A 162 17.51 -0.50 9.47
C LEU A 162 16.92 -1.88 9.15
N LYS A 163 16.93 -2.80 10.13
CA LYS A 163 16.21 -4.06 10.02
C LYS A 163 14.73 -3.91 10.37
N ARG A 164 13.89 -4.72 9.71
CA ARG A 164 12.49 -4.92 10.08
C ARG A 164 12.38 -5.47 11.52
N GLY A 165 11.50 -4.90 12.32
CA GLY A 165 11.32 -5.16 13.75
C GLY A 165 12.32 -4.42 14.65
N VAL A 166 13.30 -3.73 14.06
CA VAL A 166 14.27 -2.88 14.78
C VAL A 166 13.97 -1.41 14.52
N ALA A 167 13.91 -1.01 13.24
CA ALA A 167 13.56 0.35 12.82
C ALA A 167 12.07 0.54 12.55
N TYR A 168 11.44 -0.46 11.92
CA TYR A 168 10.09 -0.34 11.41
C TYR A 168 9.35 -1.67 11.40
N GLU A 169 8.03 -1.57 11.39
CA GLU A 169 7.12 -2.66 11.04
C GLU A 169 6.35 -2.30 9.78
N GLU A 170 5.79 -3.30 9.11
CA GLU A 170 5.00 -3.05 7.90
C GLU A 170 3.62 -2.46 8.23
N PHE A 171 3.06 -2.84 9.37
CA PHE A 171 1.85 -2.28 9.96
C PHE A 171 1.91 -2.45 11.49
N THR A 172 1.09 -1.69 12.22
CA THR A 172 1.00 -1.75 13.67
C THR A 172 -0.23 -2.56 14.08
N ASN A 173 -0.04 -3.60 14.90
CA ASN A 173 -1.12 -4.23 15.65
C ASN A 173 -1.28 -3.50 16.98
N THR A 174 -2.49 -3.02 17.26
CA THR A 174 -2.79 -2.34 18.52
C THR A 174 -3.03 -3.35 19.65
N MET A 175 -2.95 -2.89 20.90
CA MET A 175 -3.38 -3.63 22.09
C MET A 175 -4.80 -3.24 22.53
N VAL A 176 -5.51 -2.44 21.74
CA VAL A 176 -6.87 -2.04 22.08
C VAL A 176 -7.76 -3.27 22.02
N ARG A 177 -8.50 -3.52 23.09
CA ARG A 177 -9.39 -4.67 23.18
C ARG A 177 -10.64 -4.42 22.33
N ALA A 178 -10.79 -5.18 21.25
CA ALA A 178 -12.02 -5.19 20.48
C ALA A 178 -13.18 -5.80 21.32
N PRO A 179 -14.34 -5.14 21.39
CA PRO A 179 -15.54 -5.72 22.00
C PRO A 179 -15.96 -7.02 21.29
N ARG A 180 -16.63 -7.91 22.03
CA ARG A 180 -17.24 -9.11 21.43
C ARG A 180 -18.32 -8.69 20.43
N ASP A 181 -18.60 -9.58 19.47
CA ASP A 181 -19.67 -9.40 18.47
C ASP A 181 -19.50 -8.20 17.52
N THR A 182 -18.29 -7.64 17.47
CA THR A 182 -17.92 -6.62 16.49
C THR A 182 -17.37 -7.25 15.20
N LYS A 183 -17.56 -6.57 14.07
CA LYS A 183 -16.91 -6.89 12.80
C LYS A 183 -15.70 -5.98 12.58
N ARG A 184 -14.72 -6.49 11.84
CA ARG A 184 -13.54 -5.72 11.45
C ARG A 184 -13.81 -5.01 10.12
N VAL A 185 -13.89 -3.69 10.16
CA VAL A 185 -14.07 -2.85 8.97
C VAL A 185 -12.76 -2.14 8.67
N THR A 186 -12.31 -2.18 7.41
CA THR A 186 -11.07 -1.52 6.98
C THR A 186 -11.42 -0.22 6.25
N LEU A 187 -10.84 0.87 6.72
CA LEU A 187 -10.91 2.20 6.13
C LEU A 187 -9.56 2.55 5.51
N ARG A 188 -9.56 3.25 4.38
CA ARG A 188 -8.34 3.62 3.65
C ARG A 188 -8.33 5.10 3.32
N ILE A 189 -7.15 5.71 3.32
CA ILE A 189 -6.94 6.93 2.54
C ILE A 189 -6.98 6.49 1.07
N PRO A 190 -7.61 7.25 0.14
CA PRO A 190 -7.53 6.96 -1.29
C PRO A 190 -6.08 6.71 -1.73
N ARG A 191 -5.81 5.56 -2.35
CA ARG A 191 -4.45 5.01 -2.51
C ARG A 191 -3.49 5.95 -3.23
N LEU A 192 -3.94 6.57 -4.31
CA LEU A 192 -3.13 7.52 -5.09
C LEU A 192 -2.80 8.75 -4.24
N THR A 193 -3.79 9.31 -3.54
CA THR A 193 -3.59 10.45 -2.62
C THR A 193 -2.62 10.11 -1.50
N HIS A 194 -2.71 8.92 -0.92
CA HIS A 194 -1.76 8.47 0.10
C HIS A 194 -0.35 8.33 -0.46
N ALA A 195 -0.21 7.66 -1.60
CA ALA A 195 1.06 7.45 -2.27
C ALA A 195 1.73 8.78 -2.65
N TRP A 196 0.97 9.76 -3.16
CA TRP A 196 1.45 11.12 -3.44
C TRP A 196 2.02 11.76 -2.17
N ARG A 197 1.22 11.84 -1.11
CA ARG A 197 1.64 12.44 0.17
C ARG A 197 2.89 11.81 0.74
N ILE A 198 3.05 10.50 0.59
CA ILE A 198 4.22 9.75 1.05
C ILE A 198 5.48 10.11 0.24
N LEU A 199 5.36 10.15 -1.08
CA LEU A 199 6.50 10.36 -1.98
C LEU A 199 6.89 11.84 -2.14
N GLU A 200 5.97 12.76 -1.85
CA GLU A 200 6.18 14.21 -1.81
C GLU A 200 6.95 14.67 -0.56
N GLN A 201 7.17 13.79 0.44
CA GLN A 201 7.97 14.16 1.60
C GLN A 201 9.43 14.42 1.21
N PRO A 202 10.04 15.53 1.68
CA PRO A 202 11.49 15.72 1.62
C PRO A 202 12.20 14.52 2.21
N ALA A 203 13.13 13.94 1.45
CA ALA A 203 13.77 12.69 1.82
C ALA A 203 15.15 12.93 2.45
N PRO A 204 15.54 12.16 3.46
CA PRO A 204 16.84 12.31 4.10
C PRO A 204 17.97 11.88 3.15
N GLN A 205 19.07 12.63 3.16
CA GLN A 205 20.26 12.38 2.35
C GLN A 205 21.51 12.33 3.21
N GLY A 206 22.41 11.38 2.90
CA GLY A 206 23.67 11.20 3.57
C GLY A 206 24.78 12.13 3.04
N PRO A 207 26.02 11.91 3.51
CA PRO A 207 26.44 10.80 4.36
C PRO A 207 25.83 10.85 5.76
N PHE A 208 25.58 9.67 6.35
CA PHE A 208 25.06 9.54 7.72
C PHE A 208 26.19 9.27 8.72
N GLU A 209 26.34 10.16 9.69
CA GLU A 209 27.33 10.02 10.76
C GLU A 209 26.71 9.50 12.05
N PHE A 210 27.40 8.58 12.72
CA PHE A 210 26.98 8.10 14.03
C PHE A 210 27.37 9.07 15.14
N VAL A 211 26.38 9.43 15.96
CA VAL A 211 26.52 10.21 17.19
C VAL A 211 26.34 9.27 18.37
N ASP A 212 27.46 8.93 18.99
CA ASP A 212 27.50 8.04 20.14
C ASP A 212 27.04 8.73 21.45
N LYS A 213 26.91 7.91 22.50
CA LYS A 213 26.50 8.34 23.84
C LYS A 213 27.39 9.44 24.44
N SER A 214 28.69 9.47 24.13
CA SER A 214 29.61 10.49 24.65
C SER A 214 29.35 11.86 24.02
N ARG A 215 29.04 11.89 22.72
CA ARG A 215 28.62 13.11 22.00
C ARG A 215 27.24 13.56 22.46
N LEU A 216 26.29 12.64 22.61
CA LEU A 216 24.93 12.94 23.10
C LEU A 216 24.92 13.56 24.51
N ARG A 217 25.82 13.14 25.42
CA ARG A 217 25.93 13.72 26.77
C ARG A 217 26.32 15.20 26.78
N ARG A 218 26.88 15.72 25.68
CA ARG A 218 27.21 17.14 25.53
C ARG A 218 26.01 17.97 25.08
N ILE A 219 24.92 17.32 24.66
CA ILE A 219 23.67 17.95 24.28
C ILE A 219 22.78 18.03 25.52
N VAL A 220 22.31 19.24 25.84
CA VAL A 220 21.50 19.51 27.06
C VAL A 220 20.22 18.67 27.05
N SER A 221 19.51 18.67 25.92
CA SER A 221 18.32 17.84 25.70
C SER A 221 18.44 17.10 24.37
N PRO A 222 18.90 15.85 24.37
CA PRO A 222 18.99 15.04 23.14
C PRO A 222 17.63 14.88 22.44
N SER A 223 16.54 14.80 23.20
CA SER A 223 15.20 14.63 22.62
C SER A 223 14.73 15.89 21.90
N ASP A 224 14.92 17.08 22.51
CA ASP A 224 14.58 18.35 21.86
C ASP A 224 15.49 18.59 20.65
N TRP A 225 16.78 18.26 20.76
CA TRP A 225 17.71 18.31 19.64
C TRP A 225 17.25 17.47 18.44
N VAL A 226 16.71 16.26 18.66
CA VAL A 226 16.16 15.45 17.56
C VAL A 226 14.95 16.13 16.93
N VAL A 227 14.04 16.71 17.72
CA VAL A 227 12.83 17.37 17.20
C VAL A 227 13.17 18.62 16.39
N GLU A 228 14.12 19.42 16.87
CA GLU A 228 14.49 20.72 16.33
C GLU A 228 15.56 20.64 15.23
N SER A 229 16.16 19.46 15.00
CA SER A 229 17.23 19.30 14.02
C SER A 229 16.76 19.59 12.59
N GLU A 230 17.43 20.52 11.92
CA GLU A 230 17.28 20.77 10.47
C GLU A 230 17.92 19.66 9.61
N LYS A 231 18.77 18.82 10.23
CA LYS A 231 19.36 17.65 9.59
C LYS A 231 18.55 16.40 9.90
N PRO A 232 18.46 15.43 8.98
CA PRO A 232 17.70 14.22 9.23
C PRO A 232 18.36 13.36 10.31
N VAL A 233 17.59 13.03 11.34
CA VAL A 233 18.06 12.18 12.44
C VAL A 233 17.33 10.84 12.45
N PHE A 234 18.08 9.77 12.68
CA PHE A 234 17.57 8.45 13.01
C PHE A 234 18.06 8.08 14.41
N SER A 235 17.17 7.78 15.33
CA SER A 235 17.52 7.68 16.76
C SER A 235 17.27 6.29 17.30
N ASP A 236 18.24 5.77 18.07
CA ASP A 236 18.05 4.66 19.00
C ASP A 236 17.40 5.22 20.26
N ILE A 237 16.20 4.76 20.58
CA ILE A 237 15.38 5.30 21.64
C ILE A 237 15.02 4.25 22.69
N ALA A 238 14.79 4.75 23.91
CA ALA A 238 14.01 4.07 24.91
C ALA A 238 12.75 4.88 25.21
N VAL A 239 11.61 4.20 25.31
CA VAL A 239 10.38 4.80 25.83
C VAL A 239 10.37 4.60 27.35
N LYS A 240 10.49 5.69 28.12
CA LYS A 240 10.42 5.64 29.59
C LYS A 240 8.98 5.60 30.09
N LYS A 241 8.13 6.44 29.50
CA LYS A 241 6.72 6.60 29.83
C LYS A 241 5.96 7.00 28.57
N MET A 242 4.72 6.58 28.45
CA MET A 242 3.81 6.98 27.39
C MET A 242 2.44 7.30 27.98
N ASP A 243 1.68 8.21 27.38
CA ASP A 243 0.28 8.46 27.74
C ASP A 243 -0.53 7.17 27.58
N ASP A 244 -1.17 6.72 28.66
CA ASP A 244 -1.93 5.48 28.73
C ASP A 244 -3.07 5.40 27.72
N ARG A 245 -3.58 6.54 27.22
CA ARG A 245 -4.60 6.59 26.16
C ARG A 245 -4.03 6.24 24.79
N HIS A 246 -2.77 6.60 24.55
CA HIS A 246 -2.11 6.45 23.25
C HIS A 246 -1.24 5.18 23.17
N ALA A 247 -0.72 4.71 24.30
CA ALA A 247 0.18 3.56 24.37
C ALA A 247 -0.42 2.28 23.74
N PRO A 248 -1.69 1.91 23.99
CA PRO A 248 -2.30 0.73 23.37
C PRO A 248 -2.46 0.86 21.86
N ILE A 249 -2.58 2.08 21.33
CA ILE A 249 -2.80 2.33 19.91
C ILE A 249 -1.44 2.31 19.18
N PHE A 250 -0.46 3.09 19.65
CA PHE A 250 0.82 3.26 18.94
C PHE A 250 1.67 1.98 18.90
N GLY A 251 1.59 1.17 19.97
CA GLY A 251 2.15 -0.18 20.02
C GLY A 251 3.65 -0.26 19.79
N PHE A 252 4.46 0.66 20.32
CA PHE A 252 5.90 0.75 20.00
C PHE A 252 6.67 -0.54 20.30
N GLY A 253 6.34 -1.22 21.40
CA GLY A 253 6.94 -2.49 21.82
C GLY A 253 6.15 -3.74 21.42
N ASN A 254 5.07 -3.58 20.63
CA ASN A 254 4.26 -4.72 20.22
C ASN A 254 4.99 -5.45 19.08
N ALA A 255 5.28 -6.74 19.28
CA ALA A 255 5.73 -7.57 18.18
C ALA A 255 4.53 -7.94 17.29
N THR A 256 4.69 -7.78 15.97
CA THR A 256 3.71 -8.28 14.99
C THR A 256 3.59 -9.81 15.04
N ASN A 257 4.65 -10.50 15.50
CA ASN A 257 4.71 -11.93 15.75
C ASN A 257 5.02 -12.18 17.24
N GLN A 258 4.08 -12.76 18.00
CA GLN A 258 4.25 -13.02 19.43
C GLN A 258 5.43 -13.97 19.74
N ASN A 259 5.84 -14.79 18.78
CA ASN A 259 6.97 -15.73 18.91
C ASN A 259 8.34 -15.06 18.69
N GLU A 260 8.38 -13.81 18.23
CA GLU A 260 9.62 -13.06 18.02
C GLU A 260 9.66 -11.86 18.96
N ARG A 261 10.33 -12.01 20.12
CA ARG A 261 10.69 -10.87 20.98
C ARG A 261 11.77 -10.04 20.29
N ARG A 262 11.37 -9.16 19.37
CA ARG A 262 12.24 -8.10 18.85
C ARG A 262 11.90 -6.79 19.56
N SER A 263 12.90 -6.16 20.17
CA SER A 263 12.74 -4.84 20.76
C SER A 263 13.00 -3.80 19.67
N ARG A 264 11.93 -3.23 19.13
CA ARG A 264 12.03 -2.06 18.26
C ARG A 264 12.62 -0.90 19.05
N ASN A 265 13.68 -0.29 18.53
CA ASN A 265 14.38 0.80 19.22
C ASN A 265 14.91 1.88 18.29
N TRP A 266 14.97 1.66 16.98
CA TRP A 266 15.35 2.69 16.03
C TRP A 266 14.11 3.35 15.41
N ILE A 267 14.10 4.67 15.28
CA ILE A 267 13.04 5.39 14.55
C ILE A 267 13.58 6.59 13.77
N PRO A 268 12.96 6.94 12.63
CA PRO A 268 13.21 8.20 11.94
C PRO A 268 12.70 9.41 12.74
N GLN A 269 13.29 10.59 12.49
CA GLN A 269 12.91 11.85 13.15
C GLN A 269 11.43 12.22 12.96
N ASN A 270 10.80 11.93 11.82
CA ASN A 270 9.38 12.21 11.63
C ASN A 270 8.50 11.39 12.60
N GLU A 271 8.79 10.11 12.78
CA GLU A 271 8.11 9.28 13.77
C GLU A 271 8.47 9.71 15.20
N PHE A 272 9.74 10.05 15.47
CA PHE A 272 10.17 10.56 16.78
C PHE A 272 9.40 11.81 17.18
N THR A 273 9.27 12.76 16.25
CA THR A 273 8.58 14.04 16.46
C THR A 273 7.10 13.84 16.76
N GLN A 274 6.48 12.79 16.22
CA GLN A 274 5.10 12.45 16.57
C GLN A 274 5.00 11.72 17.90
N LEU A 275 5.87 10.74 18.15
CA LEU A 275 5.85 9.94 19.36
C LEU A 275 6.18 10.78 20.61
N SER A 276 7.12 11.72 20.50
CA SER A 276 7.52 12.62 21.60
C SER A 276 6.38 13.48 22.14
N LYS A 277 5.31 13.70 21.37
CA LYS A 277 4.09 14.40 21.85
C LYS A 277 3.32 13.62 22.91
N PHE A 278 3.52 12.30 22.98
CA PHE A 278 2.76 11.40 23.84
C PHE A 278 3.66 10.50 24.70
N ALA A 279 4.97 10.62 24.60
CA ALA A 279 5.93 9.75 25.29
C ALA A 279 7.20 10.49 25.73
N ASP A 280 7.72 10.10 26.89
CA ASP A 280 9.06 10.46 27.36
C ASP A 280 10.09 9.54 26.69
N LEU A 281 10.85 10.12 25.76
CA LEU A 281 11.84 9.42 24.94
C LEU A 281 13.26 9.72 25.42
N VAL A 282 14.09 8.68 25.46
CA VAL A 282 15.52 8.79 25.73
C VAL A 282 16.30 8.40 24.50
N VAL A 283 17.09 9.32 23.97
CA VAL A 283 18.02 9.04 22.86
C VAL A 283 19.30 8.38 23.39
N ARG A 284 19.62 7.19 22.88
CA ARG A 284 20.79 6.38 23.25
C ARG A 284 21.94 6.49 22.24
N GLY A 285 21.58 6.73 20.99
CA GLY A 285 22.47 6.91 19.85
C GLY A 285 21.68 7.51 18.70
N ALA A 286 22.38 8.10 17.72
CA ALA A 286 21.72 8.61 16.53
C ALA A 286 22.61 8.48 15.29
N TYR A 287 21.99 8.26 14.13
CA TYR A 287 22.62 8.55 12.83
C TYR A 287 22.07 9.88 12.33
N VAL A 288 22.96 10.79 11.96
CA VAL A 288 22.61 12.14 11.48
C VAL A 288 23.07 12.26 10.05
N GLY A 289 22.13 12.48 9.13
CA GLY A 289 22.45 12.73 7.73
C GLY A 289 22.86 14.18 7.50
N GLU A 290 23.22 14.49 6.26
CA GLU A 290 23.73 15.80 5.91
C GLU A 290 22.61 16.83 5.76
N THR A 291 21.54 16.47 5.04
CA THR A 291 20.43 17.38 4.68
C THR A 291 19.14 16.62 4.36
N TYR A 292 18.03 17.35 4.35
CA TYR A 292 16.84 16.96 3.61
C TYR A 292 17.00 17.42 2.16
N GLY A 293 16.85 16.51 1.21
CA GLY A 293 16.83 16.86 -0.22
C GLY A 293 15.42 17.00 -0.77
N ASP A 294 15.34 17.12 -2.10
CA ASP A 294 14.07 17.09 -2.83
C ASP A 294 13.24 15.86 -2.49
N SER A 295 11.93 15.96 -2.73
CA SER A 295 11.03 14.85 -2.51
C SER A 295 11.40 13.64 -3.38
N ILE A 296 10.88 12.46 -3.03
CA ILE A 296 11.12 11.26 -3.84
C ILE A 296 10.43 11.40 -5.21
N ILE A 297 9.23 11.99 -5.24
CA ILE A 297 8.46 12.16 -6.48
C ILE A 297 9.12 13.15 -7.44
N ASP A 298 9.74 14.24 -6.95
CA ASP A 298 10.41 15.24 -7.80
C ASP A 298 11.65 14.68 -8.54
N ARG A 299 12.18 13.55 -8.07
CA ARG A 299 13.31 12.84 -8.67
C ARG A 299 12.89 11.64 -9.53
N CYS A 300 11.59 11.40 -9.67
CA CYS A 300 11.05 10.42 -10.62
C CYS A 300 10.98 11.05 -12.02
N SER A 301 10.67 10.24 -13.04
CA SER A 301 10.46 10.75 -14.39
C SER A 301 9.13 11.49 -14.55
N ASP A 302 9.05 12.37 -15.55
CA ASP A 302 7.85 13.17 -15.86
C ASP A 302 6.59 12.31 -16.00
N GLY A 303 6.69 11.11 -16.60
CA GLY A 303 5.56 10.19 -16.74
C GLY A 303 5.03 9.68 -15.39
N VAL A 304 5.92 9.43 -14.43
CA VAL A 304 5.51 9.06 -13.05
C VAL A 304 4.85 10.24 -12.36
N ILE A 305 5.40 11.45 -12.51
CA ILE A 305 4.84 12.68 -11.93
C ILE A 305 3.45 12.95 -12.51
N GLU A 306 3.28 12.86 -13.83
CA GLU A 306 1.99 13.04 -14.52
C GLU A 306 0.97 11.97 -14.09
N PHE A 307 1.37 10.70 -14.00
CA PHE A 307 0.50 9.62 -13.53
C PHE A 307 -0.01 9.87 -12.10
N MET A 308 0.91 10.24 -11.21
CA MET A 308 0.62 10.49 -9.80
C MET A 308 -0.24 11.75 -9.59
N GLY A 309 -0.05 12.79 -10.42
CA GLY A 309 -0.82 14.04 -10.38
C GLY A 309 -2.07 14.07 -11.27
N GLY A 310 -2.29 13.01 -12.06
CA GLY A 310 -3.31 12.95 -13.09
C GLY A 310 -4.73 12.94 -12.55
N ARG A 311 -5.56 13.89 -12.98
CA ARG A 311 -6.97 14.04 -12.53
C ARG A 311 -7.81 12.76 -12.67
N PHE A 312 -7.55 11.93 -13.68
CA PHE A 312 -8.32 10.70 -13.90
C PHE A 312 -7.77 9.51 -13.11
N SER A 313 -6.49 9.54 -12.74
CA SER A 313 -5.86 8.51 -11.92
C SER A 313 -6.50 8.45 -10.53
N ASP A 314 -6.92 9.60 -10.01
CA ASP A 314 -7.58 9.75 -8.72
C ASP A 314 -8.83 8.85 -8.57
N PHE A 315 -9.58 8.65 -9.66
CA PHE A 315 -10.82 7.87 -9.66
C PHE A 315 -10.61 6.37 -9.94
N SER A 316 -9.40 5.95 -10.33
CA SER A 316 -9.13 4.58 -10.75
C SER A 316 -8.60 3.73 -9.60
N TRP A 317 -9.29 2.62 -9.36
CA TRP A 317 -8.86 1.59 -8.42
C TRP A 317 -7.53 0.97 -8.87
N SER A 318 -7.40 0.61 -10.15
CA SER A 318 -6.20 0.01 -10.73
C SER A 318 -5.01 0.96 -10.68
N ALA A 319 -5.20 2.25 -10.97
CA ALA A 319 -4.17 3.27 -10.77
C ALA A 319 -3.76 3.38 -9.30
N GLY A 320 -4.74 3.34 -8.38
CA GLY A 320 -4.49 3.29 -6.94
C GLY A 320 -3.63 2.09 -6.52
N ILE A 321 -3.85 0.91 -7.09
CA ILE A 321 -3.02 -0.28 -6.83
C ILE A 321 -1.59 -0.07 -7.32
N VAL A 322 -1.41 0.48 -8.52
CA VAL A 322 -0.08 0.80 -9.06
C VAL A 322 0.65 1.83 -8.18
N ALA A 323 -0.03 2.88 -7.76
CA ALA A 323 0.52 3.89 -6.87
C ALA A 323 0.89 3.32 -5.48
N GLU A 324 0.06 2.43 -4.92
CA GLU A 324 0.37 1.72 -3.69
C GLU A 324 1.62 0.85 -3.84
N ALA A 325 1.76 0.14 -4.97
CA ALA A 325 2.96 -0.63 -5.26
C ALA A 325 4.20 0.26 -5.38
N LEU A 326 4.08 1.41 -6.05
CA LEU A 326 5.18 2.36 -6.26
C LEU A 326 5.72 2.91 -4.94
N TRP A 327 4.89 3.47 -4.06
CA TRP A 327 5.44 4.02 -2.80
C TRP A 327 5.97 2.91 -1.89
N ARG A 328 5.37 1.71 -1.89
CA ARG A 328 5.89 0.56 -1.14
C ARG A 328 7.21 0.06 -1.69
N ALA A 329 7.50 0.27 -2.98
CA ALA A 329 8.79 -0.03 -3.59
C ALA A 329 9.93 0.82 -3.01
N ALA A 330 9.62 2.04 -2.54
CA ALA A 330 10.60 2.92 -1.90
C ALA A 330 11.18 2.36 -0.59
N ALA A 331 10.48 1.41 0.02
CA ALA A 331 10.85 0.81 1.29
C ALA A 331 11.25 -0.67 1.17
N LEU A 332 11.73 -1.07 -0.01
CA LEU A 332 12.29 -2.38 -0.30
C LEU A 332 13.79 -2.46 0.04
N PRO A 333 14.30 -3.64 0.43
CA PRO A 333 15.73 -3.88 0.62
C PRO A 333 16.50 -3.75 -0.69
N GLU A 334 17.79 -3.45 -0.62
CA GLU A 334 18.65 -3.31 -1.79
C GLU A 334 18.55 -4.53 -2.74
N GLU A 335 18.52 -4.26 -4.05
CA GLU A 335 18.44 -5.32 -5.06
C GLU A 335 19.66 -6.24 -5.01
N LYS A 336 19.43 -7.55 -5.05
CA LYS A 336 20.54 -8.52 -5.09
C LYS A 336 21.17 -8.49 -6.49
N GLY A 337 22.41 -7.97 -6.61
CA GLY A 337 23.24 -8.11 -7.82
C GLY A 337 23.69 -6.79 -8.45
N ARG A 338 23.04 -5.66 -8.15
CA ARG A 338 23.52 -4.33 -8.53
C ARG A 338 24.56 -3.92 -7.50
N ASN A 339 25.85 -3.97 -7.87
CA ASN A 339 26.96 -3.56 -7.01
C ASN A 339 26.83 -4.06 -5.55
N SER A 340 26.74 -5.37 -5.33
CA SER A 340 26.90 -5.91 -3.98
C SER A 340 28.36 -5.71 -3.53
N GLN A 341 28.70 -4.46 -3.19
CA GLN A 341 29.98 -4.08 -2.59
C GLN A 341 30.11 -4.67 -1.18
N GLY A 342 29.00 -5.15 -0.60
CA GLY A 342 29.05 -5.97 0.61
C GLY A 342 29.66 -7.33 0.30
N ARG A 343 30.82 -7.62 0.92
CA ARG A 343 31.46 -8.94 0.87
C ARG A 343 30.47 -10.01 1.34
N ALA A 344 30.64 -11.25 0.86
CA ALA A 344 29.89 -12.38 1.39
C ALA A 344 30.03 -12.43 2.92
N GLY A 345 28.90 -12.37 3.65
CA GLY A 345 28.87 -12.31 5.11
C GLY A 345 28.60 -10.93 5.72
N GLU A 346 28.62 -9.84 4.94
CA GLU A 346 28.24 -8.52 5.44
C GLU A 346 26.73 -8.39 5.64
N GLU A 347 26.37 -7.71 6.71
CA GLU A 347 24.98 -7.55 7.09
C GLU A 347 24.24 -6.52 6.25
N ARG A 348 23.06 -6.89 5.78
CA ARG A 348 22.28 -6.11 4.83
C ARG A 348 21.09 -5.46 5.51
N PRO A 349 20.82 -4.18 5.22
CA PRO A 349 19.62 -3.55 5.74
C PRO A 349 18.38 -4.10 5.06
N HIS A 350 17.24 -4.00 5.73
CA HIS A 350 15.97 -4.40 5.14
C HIS A 350 15.32 -3.25 4.34
N THR A 351 15.88 -2.03 4.39
CA THR A 351 15.42 -0.84 3.66
C THR A 351 16.52 0.23 3.59
N SER A 352 16.36 1.23 2.73
CA SER A 352 17.20 2.44 2.68
C SER A 352 16.83 3.45 3.77
N TRP A 353 17.64 4.49 3.96
CA TRP A 353 17.31 5.64 4.84
C TRP A 353 16.01 6.33 4.43
N GLN A 354 15.80 6.52 3.13
CA GLN A 354 14.56 7.08 2.60
C GLN A 354 13.38 6.11 2.81
N GLY A 355 13.61 4.81 2.68
CA GLY A 355 12.58 3.79 2.86
C GLY A 355 12.07 3.68 4.31
N VAL A 356 12.94 3.83 5.33
CA VAL A 356 12.48 3.91 6.72
C VAL A 356 11.79 5.25 7.01
N TRP A 357 12.22 6.35 6.38
CA TRP A 357 11.60 7.67 6.51
C TRP A 357 10.13 7.66 6.05
N VAL A 358 9.86 7.14 4.85
CA VAL A 358 8.48 7.05 4.34
C VAL A 358 7.59 6.12 5.18
N ARG A 359 8.16 5.06 5.77
CA ARG A 359 7.43 4.20 6.71
C ARG A 359 7.11 4.89 8.03
N GLY A 360 8.03 5.70 8.55
CA GLY A 360 7.79 6.54 9.73
C GLY A 360 6.64 7.52 9.48
N PHE A 361 6.61 8.14 8.29
CA PHE A 361 5.53 9.05 7.90
C PHE A 361 4.18 8.34 7.76
N ASP A 362 4.14 7.17 7.10
CA ASP A 362 2.93 6.33 7.00
C ASP A 362 2.40 5.94 8.38
N LYS A 363 3.27 5.38 9.24
CA LYS A 363 2.90 4.98 10.60
C LYS A 363 2.35 6.16 11.39
N GLY A 364 3.00 7.31 11.29
CA GLY A 364 2.56 8.53 11.96
C GLY A 364 1.19 9.02 11.49
N THR A 365 1.01 9.14 10.18
CA THR A 365 -0.26 9.53 9.56
C THR A 365 -1.40 8.61 9.97
N MET A 366 -1.18 7.30 9.88
CA MET A 366 -2.21 6.32 10.21
C MET A 366 -2.47 6.23 11.72
N PHE A 367 -1.48 6.50 12.57
CA PHE A 367 -1.66 6.61 14.01
C PHE A 367 -2.62 7.75 14.38
N VAL A 368 -2.53 8.91 13.72
CA VAL A 368 -3.45 10.03 13.93
C VAL A 368 -4.88 9.61 13.60
N HIS A 369 -5.10 8.96 12.46
CA HIS A 369 -6.43 8.44 12.10
C HIS A 369 -6.94 7.40 13.10
N ALA A 370 -6.10 6.44 13.51
CA ALA A 370 -6.48 5.43 14.50
C ALA A 370 -6.85 6.06 15.85
N THR A 371 -6.13 7.10 16.27
CA THR A 371 -6.43 7.86 17.51
C THR A 371 -7.77 8.59 17.40
N ARG A 372 -8.03 9.28 16.28
CA ARG A 372 -9.32 9.96 16.06
C ARG A 372 -10.50 8.99 16.05
N LEU A 373 -10.36 7.84 15.41
CA LEU A 373 -11.41 6.82 15.42
C LEU A 373 -11.64 6.24 16.82
N MET A 374 -10.57 6.07 17.62
CA MET A 374 -10.70 5.67 19.03
C MET A 374 -11.45 6.72 19.86
N GLU A 375 -11.15 8.01 19.66
CA GLU A 375 -11.85 9.12 20.33
C GLU A 375 -13.35 9.17 19.99
N LEU A 376 -13.72 8.74 18.77
CA LEU A 376 -15.11 8.58 18.33
C LEU A 376 -15.77 7.28 18.80
N GLY A 377 -15.05 6.45 19.58
CA GLY A 377 -15.58 5.22 20.15
C GLY A 377 -15.44 3.98 19.26
N TYR A 378 -14.58 4.03 18.23
CA TYR A 378 -14.31 2.90 17.33
C TYR A 378 -12.92 2.30 17.59
N PRO A 379 -12.83 1.16 18.32
CA PRO A 379 -11.56 0.58 18.70
C PRO A 379 -10.70 0.20 17.48
N PRO A 380 -9.53 0.83 17.27
CA PRO A 380 -8.62 0.44 16.20
C PRO A 380 -8.03 -0.92 16.56
N VAL A 381 -7.96 -1.83 15.59
CA VAL A 381 -7.36 -3.16 15.72
C VAL A 381 -5.94 -3.15 15.18
N SER A 382 -5.75 -2.56 14.00
CA SER A 382 -4.45 -2.40 13.35
C SER A 382 -4.48 -1.25 12.35
N TYR A 383 -3.31 -0.73 11.98
CA TYR A 383 -3.17 0.34 11.00
C TYR A 383 -1.78 0.38 10.35
N GLY A 384 -1.68 1.05 9.21
CA GLY A 384 -0.46 1.24 8.41
C GLY A 384 -0.76 1.04 6.92
N ILE A 385 0.20 1.34 6.06
CA ILE A 385 0.09 1.17 4.60
C ILE A 385 -1.14 1.91 4.04
N GLY A 386 -1.42 3.10 4.56
CA GLY A 386 -2.58 3.92 4.15
C GLY A 386 -3.95 3.42 4.61
N TRP A 387 -4.03 2.46 5.54
CA TRP A 387 -5.31 1.95 6.05
C TRP A 387 -5.34 1.85 7.58
N VAL A 388 -6.56 1.88 8.13
CA VAL A 388 -6.87 1.62 9.54
C VAL A 388 -8.05 0.66 9.60
N ARG A 389 -7.94 -0.33 10.48
CA ARG A 389 -8.97 -1.35 10.69
C ARG A 389 -9.55 -1.18 12.09
N CYS A 390 -10.86 -1.00 12.19
CA CYS A 390 -11.55 -0.87 13.47
C CYS A 390 -12.51 -2.03 13.71
N ALA A 391 -12.79 -2.28 14.99
CA ALA A 391 -13.86 -3.14 15.44
C ALA A 391 -15.15 -2.31 15.55
N VAL A 392 -16.21 -2.72 14.85
CA VAL A 392 -17.45 -1.95 14.72
C VAL A 392 -18.65 -2.89 14.88
N PHE A 393 -19.65 -2.46 15.66
CA PHE A 393 -20.94 -3.15 15.74
C PHE A 393 -21.78 -2.89 14.48
N GLU A 394 -22.65 -3.82 14.09
CA GLU A 394 -23.42 -3.69 12.85
C GLU A 394 -24.33 -2.44 12.87
N GLU A 395 -24.94 -2.16 14.01
CA GLU A 395 -25.81 -1.00 14.24
C GLU A 395 -25.07 0.35 14.19
N GLN A 396 -23.74 0.35 14.38
CA GLN A 396 -22.92 1.57 14.33
C GLN A 396 -22.29 1.80 12.95
N LYS A 397 -22.45 0.86 12.02
CA LYS A 397 -21.71 0.84 10.75
C LYS A 397 -21.96 2.07 9.89
N GLU A 398 -23.19 2.57 9.86
CA GLU A 398 -23.52 3.78 9.10
C GLU A 398 -22.82 5.02 9.69
N ALA A 399 -22.95 5.24 11.00
CA ALA A 399 -22.30 6.35 11.69
C ALA A 399 -20.77 6.28 11.55
N PHE A 400 -20.20 5.08 11.71
CA PHE A 400 -18.78 4.83 11.54
C PHE A 400 -18.27 5.24 10.15
N ILE A 401 -19.03 4.92 9.10
CA ILE A 401 -18.66 5.31 7.73
C ILE A 401 -18.75 6.83 7.53
N ARG A 402 -19.78 7.50 8.10
CA ARG A 402 -19.90 8.96 8.01
C ARG A 402 -18.74 9.66 8.72
N ASP A 403 -18.37 9.18 9.91
CA ASP A 403 -17.23 9.67 10.65
C ASP A 403 -15.92 9.43 9.90
N ALA A 404 -15.73 8.24 9.32
CA ALA A 404 -14.58 7.92 8.49
C ALA A 404 -14.42 8.87 7.30
N VAL A 405 -15.53 9.16 6.59
CA VAL A 405 -15.59 10.11 5.48
C VAL A 405 -15.18 11.51 5.94
N SER A 406 -15.63 11.94 7.13
CA SER A 406 -15.23 13.22 7.73
C SER A 406 -13.73 13.32 8.04
N LEU A 407 -13.06 12.16 8.22
CA LEU A 407 -11.62 12.06 8.42
C LEU A 407 -10.84 11.85 7.11
N GLY A 408 -11.50 11.86 5.95
CA GLY A 408 -10.87 11.62 4.66
C GLY A 408 -10.54 10.15 4.38
N LEU A 409 -11.26 9.23 5.03
CA LEU A 409 -11.11 7.79 4.86
C LEU A 409 -12.33 7.19 4.14
N VAL A 410 -12.09 6.19 3.30
CA VAL A 410 -13.13 5.45 2.57
C VAL A 410 -13.20 3.99 3.04
N PRO A 411 -14.40 3.40 3.13
CA PRO A 411 -14.55 1.98 3.43
C PRO A 411 -14.27 1.09 2.21
N GLN A 412 -14.14 -0.22 2.43
CA GLN A 412 -14.29 -1.19 1.33
C GLN A 412 -15.75 -1.22 0.87
N PHE A 413 -15.99 -1.42 -0.43
CA PHE A 413 -17.34 -1.46 -0.99
C PHE A 413 -18.24 -2.49 -0.29
N ALA A 414 -17.73 -3.69 0.00
CA ALA A 414 -18.47 -4.73 0.72
C ALA A 414 -18.84 -4.34 2.17
N ASP A 415 -18.18 -3.34 2.74
CA ASP A 415 -18.47 -2.85 4.08
C ASP A 415 -19.53 -1.73 4.06
N VAL A 416 -19.91 -1.20 2.90
CA VAL A 416 -20.97 -0.19 2.80
C VAL A 416 -22.35 -0.85 2.96
N PRO A 417 -23.21 -0.41 3.90
CA PRO A 417 -24.58 -0.90 4.04
C PRO A 417 -25.40 -0.75 2.75
N GLU A 418 -26.36 -1.65 2.53
CA GLU A 418 -27.37 -1.45 1.49
C GLU A 418 -28.25 -0.25 1.81
N GLY A 419 -28.59 0.54 0.78
CA GLY A 419 -29.38 1.76 0.96
C GLY A 419 -28.64 2.91 1.63
N PHE A 420 -27.31 2.90 1.68
CA PHE A 420 -26.54 4.04 2.17
C PHE A 420 -26.72 5.25 1.22
N HIS A 421 -27.55 6.20 1.62
CA HIS A 421 -27.90 7.37 0.81
C HIS A 421 -27.02 8.57 1.17
N VAL A 422 -26.29 9.07 0.17
CA VAL A 422 -25.52 10.32 0.22
C VAL A 422 -25.55 11.02 -1.14
N SER A 423 -25.46 12.35 -1.16
CA SER A 423 -25.26 13.17 -2.36
C SER A 423 -23.81 13.62 -2.54
N GLU A 424 -23.42 13.97 -3.78
CA GLU A 424 -22.11 14.59 -4.01
C GLU A 424 -21.98 15.88 -3.21
N ALA A 425 -23.04 16.67 -3.08
CA ALA A 425 -23.04 17.91 -2.31
C ALA A 425 -22.79 17.67 -0.81
N GLU A 426 -23.45 16.68 -0.22
CA GLU A 426 -23.22 16.28 1.18
C GLU A 426 -21.79 15.79 1.39
N ILE A 427 -21.26 14.99 0.47
CA ILE A 427 -19.87 14.52 0.54
C ILE A 427 -18.91 15.69 0.34
N ALA A 428 -19.14 16.61 -0.59
CA ALA A 428 -18.29 17.77 -0.81
C ALA A 428 -18.21 18.70 0.42
N GLN A 429 -19.25 18.71 1.27
CA GLN A 429 -19.28 19.45 2.53
C GLN A 429 -18.63 18.69 3.70
N SER A 430 -18.82 17.38 3.77
CA SER A 430 -18.38 16.56 4.91
C SER A 430 -17.04 15.86 4.72
N TRP A 431 -16.56 15.69 3.49
CA TRP A 431 -15.33 14.96 3.16
C TRP A 431 -14.08 15.66 3.72
N GLY A 432 -13.37 14.95 4.60
CA GLY A 432 -12.11 15.43 5.20
C GLY A 432 -10.87 15.27 4.33
N GLY A 433 -10.99 14.66 3.15
CA GLY A 433 -9.89 14.44 2.23
C GLY A 433 -9.81 15.49 1.12
N ASP A 434 -9.21 15.12 -0.01
CA ASP A 434 -9.15 16.00 -1.18
C ASP A 434 -10.54 16.17 -1.80
N LYS A 435 -11.04 17.41 -1.88
CA LYS A 435 -12.37 17.75 -2.40
C LYS A 435 -12.62 17.25 -3.83
N LYS A 436 -11.56 17.06 -4.64
CA LYS A 436 -11.70 16.50 -6.00
C LYS A 436 -12.27 15.07 -6.00
N MET A 437 -12.13 14.35 -4.87
CA MET A 437 -12.59 12.97 -4.68
C MET A 437 -14.07 12.85 -4.27
N ALA A 438 -14.78 13.96 -4.05
CA ALA A 438 -16.15 13.90 -3.53
C ALA A 438 -17.09 13.03 -4.39
N LEU A 439 -17.00 13.15 -5.72
CA LEU A 439 -17.78 12.33 -6.64
C LEU A 439 -17.43 10.83 -6.54
N TYR A 440 -16.13 10.49 -6.43
CA TYR A 440 -15.68 9.11 -6.24
C TYR A 440 -16.26 8.51 -4.97
N VAL A 441 -16.12 9.26 -3.86
CA VAL A 441 -16.59 8.85 -2.53
C VAL A 441 -18.11 8.67 -2.53
N ALA A 442 -18.86 9.59 -3.15
CA ALA A 442 -20.31 9.46 -3.29
C ALA A 442 -20.69 8.19 -4.09
N GLY A 443 -20.00 7.90 -5.20
CA GLY A 443 -20.22 6.69 -5.99
C GLY A 443 -19.94 5.40 -5.22
N LEU A 444 -18.84 5.38 -4.46
CA LEU A 444 -18.48 4.27 -3.59
C LEU A 444 -19.55 4.01 -2.51
N LEU A 445 -19.98 5.06 -1.82
CA LEU A 445 -20.97 4.97 -0.74
C LEU A 445 -22.37 4.63 -1.24
N ARG A 446 -22.71 5.00 -2.48
CA ARG A 446 -23.96 4.56 -3.13
C ARG A 446 -23.88 3.13 -3.68
N ARG A 447 -22.72 2.48 -3.58
CA ARG A 447 -22.46 1.17 -4.18
C ARG A 447 -22.75 1.17 -5.70
N ASP A 448 -22.42 2.26 -6.40
CA ASP A 448 -22.65 2.36 -7.85
C ASP A 448 -21.53 1.67 -8.62
N THR A 449 -21.67 0.35 -8.79
CA THR A 449 -20.69 -0.50 -9.45
C THR A 449 -20.40 -0.05 -10.89
N ASN A 450 -21.42 0.39 -11.64
CA ASN A 450 -21.24 0.85 -13.03
C ASN A 450 -20.37 2.11 -13.07
N PHE A 451 -20.67 3.08 -12.20
CA PHE A 451 -19.86 4.29 -12.06
C PHE A 451 -18.40 3.95 -11.73
N LEU A 452 -18.16 3.11 -10.72
CA LEU A 452 -16.79 2.75 -10.30
C LEU A 452 -16.04 2.01 -11.40
N TRP A 453 -16.72 1.12 -12.14
CA TRP A 453 -16.12 0.41 -13.27
C TRP A 453 -15.73 1.36 -14.40
N ASP A 454 -16.58 2.33 -14.72
CA ASP A 454 -16.29 3.34 -15.75
C ASP A 454 -15.15 4.25 -15.32
N MET A 455 -15.17 4.72 -14.07
CA MET A 455 -14.09 5.54 -13.49
C MET A 455 -12.74 4.84 -13.57
N ASP A 456 -12.71 3.55 -13.26
CA ASP A 456 -11.49 2.75 -13.34
C ASP A 456 -10.98 2.56 -14.78
N ARG A 457 -11.87 2.61 -15.78
CA ARG A 457 -11.48 2.52 -17.20
C ARG A 457 -10.91 3.82 -17.75
N LEU A 458 -11.26 4.97 -17.19
CA LEU A 458 -10.94 6.28 -17.77
C LEU A 458 -9.45 6.44 -18.10
N ILE A 459 -8.55 5.97 -17.21
CA ILE A 459 -7.11 6.10 -17.42
C ILE A 459 -6.60 5.31 -18.66
N THR A 460 -7.37 4.33 -19.12
CA THR A 460 -7.05 3.48 -20.28
C THR A 460 -7.78 3.88 -21.58
N MET A 461 -8.57 4.96 -21.54
CA MET A 461 -9.37 5.50 -22.66
C MET A 461 -8.69 6.72 -23.30
N ASP A 462 -9.16 7.15 -24.47
CA ASP A 462 -8.69 8.39 -25.09
C ASP A 462 -9.22 9.64 -24.37
N ARG A 463 -8.45 10.74 -24.41
CA ARG A 463 -8.72 11.95 -23.60
C ARG A 463 -10.11 12.56 -23.83
N ALA A 464 -10.61 12.53 -25.06
CA ALA A 464 -11.93 13.08 -25.40
C ALA A 464 -13.05 12.30 -24.71
N ASP A 465 -12.99 10.97 -24.74
CA ASP A 465 -13.98 10.08 -24.14
C ASP A 465 -14.00 10.19 -22.61
N ARG A 466 -12.82 10.39 -21.99
CA ARG A 466 -12.68 10.55 -20.54
C ARG A 466 -13.55 11.69 -19.99
N THR A 467 -13.56 12.81 -20.70
CA THR A 467 -14.25 14.04 -20.23
C THR A 467 -15.77 13.89 -20.34
N ALA A 468 -16.25 13.27 -21.42
CA ALA A 468 -17.67 13.05 -21.66
C ALA A 468 -18.29 12.13 -20.58
N ILE A 469 -17.62 11.03 -20.25
CA ILE A 469 -18.09 10.09 -19.21
C ILE A 469 -18.17 10.78 -17.85
N LEU A 470 -17.13 11.54 -17.47
CA LEU A 470 -17.10 12.22 -16.18
C LEU A 470 -18.23 13.26 -16.04
N MET A 471 -18.53 14.02 -17.11
CA MET A 471 -19.62 15.00 -17.10
C MET A 471 -20.99 14.32 -16.95
N ARG A 472 -21.24 13.22 -17.68
CA ARG A 472 -22.48 12.44 -17.55
C ARG A 472 -22.74 11.98 -16.11
N TYR A 473 -21.69 11.57 -15.39
CA TYR A 473 -21.85 11.15 -14.00
C TYR A 473 -22.03 12.32 -13.03
N ARG A 474 -21.40 13.48 -13.26
CA ARG A 474 -21.67 14.67 -12.45
C ARG A 474 -23.13 15.10 -12.52
N GLU A 475 -23.74 15.05 -13.70
CA GLU A 475 -25.16 15.33 -13.86
C GLU A 475 -26.04 14.32 -13.11
N ARG A 476 -25.69 13.02 -13.16
CA ARG A 476 -26.40 11.96 -12.44
C ARG A 476 -26.29 12.07 -10.92
N PHE A 477 -25.18 12.59 -10.41
CA PHE A 477 -24.89 12.71 -8.99
C PHE A 477 -25.28 14.07 -8.38
N ALA A 478 -25.71 15.02 -9.23
CA ALA A 478 -26.22 16.32 -8.81
C ALA A 478 -27.44 16.16 -7.87
N PRO A 479 -27.66 17.14 -6.97
CA PRO A 479 -28.87 17.17 -6.16
C PRO A 479 -30.11 17.20 -7.06
N ALA A 480 -31.15 16.44 -6.68
CA ALA A 480 -32.47 16.54 -7.30
C ALA A 480 -33.19 17.82 -6.87
#